data_AF-A0A964A5N3-F1
#
_entry.id   AF-A0A964A5N3-F1
#
_cell.length_a   1.000
_cell.length_b   1.000
_cell.length_c   1.000
_cell.angle_alpha   90.00
_cell.angle_beta   90.00
_cell.angle_gamma   90.00
#
_symmetry.space_group_name_H-M   'P 1'
#
loop_
_entity.id
_entity.type
_entity.pdbx_description
1 polymer ?
#
loop_
_entity_poly.entity_id
_entity_poly.type
_entity_poly.pdbx_seq_one_letter_code
_entity_poly.pdbx_strand_id
1 'polypeptide(L)'
;MRRILLCLFAAWSCSALGQSSISLQPGLKLPDDSVIARNLMHDLSDFLDHIAKDQPDNPRIAAEGKAETLDLIDEIKGIGASEAHQDDQFYKPVLLNVTPEDEHSFLVQLAYMGAADSKGELRALFELQAHTGNDRHFTFSSPVSIFTGHWKTFHTPHVVWRYKEHLDTTLAKDYDQYLDAYNRKLDMATSNIHIYCCNNAAEALRVMGVSYKRDYAGMPSISLTSGDGNTMAMITSEFGNRFGAFDLHDTWHGCLYRKMPFAQVNRPVDEGCAYLYGGSWGISWVDIYQLFYKEVAGKKNVNWFEQYEAMDNFSANAKEKLITTYVINALIVQKLEKEKGFQAVMELLRSTPMKQDQTAYLASLEKLTGINKKNFNKEIGKLVEAEKQRLQ
;
A
#
# COMPACT_ATOMS: atom_id res chain seq x y z
N MET A 1 22.00 -37.78 -56.31
CA MET A 1 22.89 -37.52 -55.16
C MET A 1 23.66 -36.22 -55.39
N ARG A 2 23.28 -35.12 -54.74
CA ARG A 2 24.15 -33.98 -54.41
C ARG A 2 23.36 -32.89 -53.65
N ARG A 3 23.86 -32.62 -52.45
CA ARG A 3 23.97 -31.33 -51.74
C ARG A 3 22.71 -30.66 -51.18
N ILE A 4 22.52 -30.92 -49.88
CA ILE A 4 21.95 -30.03 -48.87
C ILE A 4 23.01 -28.96 -48.55
N LEU A 5 22.66 -27.67 -48.64
CA LEU A 5 23.39 -26.53 -48.05
C LEU A 5 22.35 -25.42 -47.78
N LEU A 6 21.87 -25.29 -46.55
CA LEU A 6 22.32 -24.32 -45.54
C LEU A 6 21.84 -22.88 -45.82
N CYS A 7 20.76 -22.47 -45.14
CA CYS A 7 20.45 -21.07 -44.81
C CYS A 7 19.50 -21.04 -43.60
N LEU A 8 20.05 -21.40 -42.42
CA LEU A 8 19.48 -21.02 -41.13
C LEU A 8 20.02 -19.62 -40.81
N PHE A 9 19.37 -18.58 -41.36
CA PHE A 9 19.53 -17.24 -40.82
C PHE A 9 18.76 -17.20 -39.51
N ALA A 10 19.49 -17.25 -38.41
CA ALA A 10 18.97 -17.02 -37.08
C ALA A 10 18.31 -15.63 -37.05
N ALA A 11 16.99 -15.63 -36.88
CA ALA A 11 16.22 -14.48 -36.46
C ALA A 11 16.64 -14.13 -35.03
N TRP A 12 17.77 -13.45 -34.87
CA TRP A 12 17.99 -12.56 -33.74
C TRP A 12 17.22 -11.28 -34.02
N SER A 13 15.90 -11.36 -33.85
CA SER A 13 15.09 -10.19 -33.60
C SER A 13 15.59 -9.61 -32.30
N CYS A 14 16.48 -8.62 -32.38
CA CYS A 14 16.70 -7.72 -31.26
C CYS A 14 15.32 -7.15 -30.94
N SER A 15 14.72 -7.59 -29.83
CA SER A 15 13.68 -6.85 -29.17
C SER A 15 14.32 -5.52 -28.76
N ALA A 16 14.31 -4.55 -29.67
CA ALA A 16 14.50 -3.15 -29.33
C ALA A 16 13.31 -2.80 -28.46
N LEU A 17 13.43 -3.08 -27.16
CA LEU A 17 12.57 -2.53 -26.13
C LEU A 17 12.73 -1.01 -26.30
N GLY A 18 11.72 -0.38 -26.90
CA GLY A 18 11.75 1.03 -27.23
C GLY A 18 12.06 1.82 -25.96
N GLN A 19 13.15 2.59 -25.97
CA GLN A 19 13.35 3.63 -24.98
C GLN A 19 12.14 4.55 -25.01
N SER A 20 11.62 4.92 -23.85
CA SER A 20 10.51 5.85 -23.71
C SER A 20 10.96 7.22 -24.23
N SER A 21 10.65 7.54 -25.48
CA SER A 21 11.01 8.84 -26.02
C SER A 21 10.11 9.91 -25.41
N ILE A 22 10.69 10.72 -24.52
CA ILE A 22 10.01 11.88 -23.94
C ILE A 22 9.86 12.94 -25.03
N SER A 23 8.62 13.28 -25.36
CA SER A 23 8.33 14.37 -26.28
C SER A 23 8.38 15.72 -25.55
N LEU A 24 8.75 16.79 -26.26
CA LEU A 24 8.80 18.13 -25.68
C LEU A 24 7.54 18.91 -26.06
N GLN A 25 6.94 19.60 -25.09
CA GLN A 25 5.88 20.56 -25.38
C GLN A 25 6.41 21.67 -26.31
N PRO A 26 5.70 22.04 -27.39
CA PRO A 26 6.12 23.13 -28.26
C PRO A 26 6.36 24.42 -27.49
N GLY A 27 7.52 25.04 -27.72
CA GLY A 27 7.92 26.29 -27.05
C GLY A 27 8.52 26.11 -25.66
N LEU A 28 8.67 24.88 -25.16
CA LEU A 28 9.40 24.60 -23.92
C LEU A 28 10.84 25.13 -24.02
N LYS A 29 11.25 25.86 -22.98
CA LYS A 29 12.65 26.26 -22.76
C LYS A 29 13.28 25.29 -21.78
N LEU A 30 14.34 24.63 -22.20
CA LEU A 30 15.21 23.86 -21.33
C LEU A 30 16.27 24.77 -20.69
N PRO A 31 17.02 24.29 -19.67
CA PRO A 31 18.15 25.04 -19.13
C PRO A 31 19.12 25.52 -20.22
N ASP A 32 19.64 26.74 -20.07
CA ASP A 32 20.51 27.37 -21.08
C ASP A 32 21.82 26.59 -21.29
N ASP A 33 22.33 25.94 -20.24
CA ASP A 33 23.46 25.02 -20.36
C ASP A 33 23.02 23.73 -21.07
N SER A 34 23.46 23.60 -22.33
CA SER A 34 23.14 22.44 -23.17
C SER A 34 23.60 21.09 -22.62
N VAL A 35 24.60 21.05 -21.74
CA VAL A 35 25.06 19.82 -21.09
C VAL A 35 24.08 19.44 -19.98
N ILE A 36 23.67 20.41 -19.16
CA ILE A 36 22.64 20.22 -18.12
C ILE A 36 21.34 19.74 -18.77
N ALA A 37 20.87 20.43 -19.81
CA ALA A 37 19.65 20.06 -20.51
C ALA A 37 19.72 18.63 -21.09
N ARG A 38 20.84 18.25 -21.70
CA ARG A 38 21.03 16.89 -22.26
C ARG A 38 21.03 15.83 -21.17
N ASN A 39 21.76 16.06 -20.08
CA ASN A 39 21.89 15.09 -18.99
C ASN A 39 20.54 14.92 -18.26
N LEU A 40 19.82 16.01 -18.00
CA LEU A 40 18.48 15.95 -17.42
C LEU A 40 17.54 15.11 -18.29
N MET A 41 17.50 15.34 -19.60
CA MET A 41 16.66 14.57 -20.51
C MET A 41 17.04 13.09 -20.59
N HIS A 42 18.35 12.81 -20.63
CA HIS A 42 18.87 11.44 -20.65
C HIS A 42 18.48 10.70 -19.37
N ASP A 43 18.80 11.26 -18.20
CA ASP A 43 18.58 10.60 -16.92
C ASP A 43 17.09 10.53 -16.56
N LEU A 44 16.27 11.46 -17.03
CA LEU A 44 14.81 11.37 -16.92
C LEU A 44 14.23 10.24 -17.78
N SER A 45 14.73 10.07 -19.00
CA SER A 45 14.37 8.93 -19.85
C SER A 45 14.77 7.61 -19.18
N ASP A 46 15.99 7.53 -18.63
CA ASP A 46 16.45 6.37 -17.87
C ASP A 46 15.54 6.09 -16.68
N PHE A 47 15.18 7.11 -15.90
CA PHE A 47 14.29 6.99 -14.76
C PHE A 47 12.93 6.37 -15.14
N LEU A 48 12.28 6.90 -16.19
CA LEU A 48 11.00 6.38 -16.67
C LEU A 48 11.11 4.97 -17.25
N ASP A 49 12.20 4.66 -17.95
CA ASP A 49 12.45 3.32 -18.50
C ASP A 49 12.64 2.26 -17.40
N HIS A 50 13.25 2.60 -16.27
CA HIS A 50 13.36 1.69 -15.13
C HIS A 50 12.01 1.41 -14.48
N ILE A 51 11.15 2.44 -14.36
CA ILE A 51 9.77 2.29 -13.85
C ILE A 51 8.96 1.37 -14.77
N ALA A 52 9.02 1.58 -16.08
CA ALA A 52 8.30 0.78 -17.06
C ALA A 52 8.71 -0.71 -17.05
N LYS A 53 9.97 -1.00 -16.69
CA LYS A 53 10.52 -2.36 -16.60
C LYS A 53 10.35 -3.01 -15.22
N ASP A 54 9.70 -2.33 -14.28
CA ASP A 54 9.52 -2.78 -12.90
C ASP A 54 10.84 -3.20 -12.22
N GLN A 55 11.89 -2.42 -12.43
CA GLN A 55 13.21 -2.72 -11.86
C GLN A 55 13.28 -2.22 -10.41
N PRO A 56 13.52 -3.12 -9.43
CA PRO A 56 13.50 -2.76 -8.01
C PRO A 56 14.62 -1.80 -7.61
N ASP A 57 15.73 -1.79 -8.35
CA ASP A 57 16.92 -0.98 -8.08
C ASP A 57 17.11 0.10 -9.15
N ASN A 58 16.23 1.10 -9.17
CA ASN A 58 16.39 2.25 -10.05
C ASN A 58 17.45 3.22 -9.48
N PRO A 59 18.64 3.35 -10.11
CA PRO A 59 19.73 4.19 -9.60
C PRO A 59 19.45 5.69 -9.75
N ARG A 60 18.38 6.05 -10.46
CA ARG A 60 17.95 7.43 -10.66
C ARG A 60 16.98 7.90 -9.57
N ILE A 61 16.64 7.08 -8.59
CA ILE A 61 15.86 7.52 -7.42
C ILE A 61 16.80 8.21 -6.43
N ALA A 62 16.47 9.42 -6.00
CA ALA A 62 17.22 10.10 -4.96
C ALA A 62 17.14 9.33 -3.63
N ALA A 63 18.25 9.27 -2.89
CA ALA A 63 18.27 8.59 -1.60
C ALA A 63 17.42 9.33 -0.55
N GLU A 64 17.43 10.66 -0.58
CA GLU A 64 16.56 11.49 0.24
C GLU A 64 15.14 11.47 -0.31
N GLY A 65 14.15 11.28 0.57
CA GLY A 65 12.75 11.17 0.17
C GLY A 65 12.43 9.90 -0.64
N LYS A 66 13.28 8.86 -0.54
CA LYS A 66 13.09 7.62 -1.32
C LYS A 66 11.73 6.97 -1.07
N ALA A 67 11.29 6.89 0.20
CA ALA A 67 9.99 6.34 0.53
C ALA A 67 8.87 7.11 -0.20
N GLU A 68 8.79 8.42 -0.02
CA GLU A 68 7.80 9.28 -0.68
C GLU A 68 7.85 9.19 -2.22
N THR A 69 9.03 8.96 -2.78
CA THR A 69 9.23 8.78 -4.23
C THR A 69 8.68 7.45 -4.74
N LEU A 70 8.70 6.39 -3.93
CA LEU A 70 8.15 5.09 -4.31
C LEU A 70 6.62 5.17 -4.49
N ASP A 71 5.90 5.93 -3.66
CA ASP A 71 4.47 6.21 -3.88
C ASP A 71 4.24 6.84 -5.27
N LEU A 72 5.00 7.88 -5.61
CA LEU A 72 4.88 8.54 -6.92
C LEU A 72 5.23 7.59 -8.09
N ILE A 73 6.20 6.70 -7.91
CA ILE A 73 6.58 5.71 -8.92
C ILE A 73 5.44 4.71 -9.16
N ASP A 74 4.78 4.24 -8.11
CA ASP A 74 3.63 3.35 -8.23
C ASP A 74 2.50 4.02 -9.03
N GLU A 75 2.34 5.34 -8.90
CA GLU A 75 1.37 6.11 -9.68
C GLU A 75 1.73 6.26 -11.16
N ILE A 76 3.02 6.29 -11.49
CA ILE A 76 3.55 6.36 -12.87
C ILE A 76 3.57 4.97 -13.52
N LYS A 77 3.72 3.90 -12.72
CA LYS A 77 3.83 2.53 -13.22
C LYS A 77 2.60 2.13 -14.03
N GLY A 78 2.85 1.63 -15.24
CA GLY A 78 1.79 1.18 -16.16
C GLY A 78 0.91 2.30 -16.75
N ILE A 79 1.19 3.58 -16.46
CA ILE A 79 0.34 4.71 -16.88
C ILE A 79 0.24 4.87 -18.41
N GLY A 80 1.19 4.28 -19.15
CA GLY A 80 1.20 4.27 -20.62
C GLY A 80 0.10 3.43 -21.26
N ALA A 81 -0.42 2.44 -20.55
CA ALA A 81 -1.40 1.49 -21.09
C ALA A 81 -2.81 2.07 -21.13
N SER A 82 -3.59 1.64 -22.13
CA SER A 82 -5.03 1.92 -22.21
C SER A 82 -5.81 0.67 -22.62
N GLU A 83 -6.63 0.17 -21.72
CA GLU A 83 -7.56 -0.93 -22.00
C GLU A 83 -8.61 -0.53 -23.05
N ALA A 84 -9.06 0.74 -23.03
CA ALA A 84 -10.06 1.27 -23.96
C ALA A 84 -9.56 1.30 -25.41
N HIS A 85 -8.26 1.48 -25.61
CA HIS A 85 -7.61 1.48 -26.93
C HIS A 85 -6.84 0.20 -27.23
N GLN A 86 -6.78 -0.75 -26.28
CA GLN A 86 -6.04 -2.01 -26.40
C GLN A 86 -4.56 -1.81 -26.79
N ASP A 87 -3.92 -0.81 -26.18
CA ASP A 87 -2.55 -0.41 -26.48
C ASP A 87 -1.80 -0.11 -25.18
N ASP A 88 -0.74 -0.87 -24.93
CA ASP A 88 0.11 -0.77 -23.74
C ASP A 88 1.04 0.47 -23.74
N GLN A 89 1.08 1.21 -24.86
CA GLN A 89 1.88 2.42 -25.05
C GLN A 89 1.06 3.60 -25.61
N PHE A 90 -0.25 3.60 -25.37
CA PHE A 90 -1.16 4.63 -25.86
C PHE A 90 -0.82 6.02 -25.31
N TYR A 91 -0.57 6.13 -24.00
CA TYR A 91 -0.22 7.39 -23.35
C TYR A 91 1.30 7.55 -23.29
N LYS A 92 1.80 8.64 -23.89
CA LYS A 92 3.24 8.91 -23.99
C LYS A 92 3.65 10.09 -23.09
N PRO A 93 4.86 10.05 -22.52
CA PRO A 93 5.37 11.15 -21.72
C PRO A 93 5.64 12.39 -22.59
N VAL A 94 5.16 13.53 -22.12
CA VAL A 94 5.38 14.87 -22.68
C VAL A 94 5.98 15.74 -21.58
N LEU A 95 7.19 16.24 -21.77
CA LEU A 95 7.79 17.22 -20.88
C LEU A 95 7.13 18.58 -21.11
N LEU A 96 6.46 19.07 -20.06
CA LEU A 96 5.73 20.34 -20.09
C LEU A 96 6.58 21.51 -19.63
N ASN A 97 7.41 21.30 -18.61
CA ASN A 97 8.19 22.37 -17.99
C ASN A 97 9.39 21.82 -17.22
N VAL A 98 10.45 22.64 -17.14
CA VAL A 98 11.61 22.44 -16.28
C VAL A 98 11.95 23.79 -15.67
N THR A 99 11.73 23.93 -14.36
CA THR A 99 11.96 25.19 -13.65
C THR A 99 13.11 25.02 -12.66
N PRO A 100 14.18 25.83 -12.73
CA PRO A 100 15.23 25.78 -11.72
C PRO A 100 14.67 26.21 -10.36
N GLU A 101 14.98 25.46 -9.33
CA GLU A 101 14.66 25.82 -7.94
C GLU A 101 15.88 26.47 -7.26
N ASP A 102 17.06 25.88 -7.49
CA ASP A 102 18.37 26.43 -7.12
C ASP A 102 19.45 26.02 -8.15
N GLU A 103 20.73 26.13 -7.79
CA GLU A 103 21.86 25.79 -8.67
C GLU A 103 21.98 24.28 -8.96
N HIS A 104 21.30 23.43 -8.17
CA HIS A 104 21.45 21.97 -8.19
C HIS A 104 20.12 21.22 -8.32
N SER A 105 19.00 21.92 -8.40
CA SER A 105 17.69 21.29 -8.46
C SER A 105 16.71 21.97 -9.41
N PHE A 106 15.83 21.14 -9.98
CA PHE A 106 14.79 21.56 -10.92
C PHE A 106 13.47 20.88 -10.59
N LEU A 107 12.37 21.62 -10.69
CA LEU A 107 11.03 21.07 -10.75
C LEU A 107 10.71 20.69 -12.21
N VAL A 108 10.45 19.40 -12.43
CA VAL A 108 10.14 18.81 -13.74
C VAL A 108 8.65 18.47 -13.78
N GLN A 109 7.93 18.93 -14.81
CA GLN A 109 6.51 18.64 -14.99
C GLN A 109 6.29 17.76 -16.24
N LEU A 110 5.68 16.60 -16.05
CA LEU A 110 5.42 15.62 -17.10
C LEU A 110 3.92 15.38 -17.27
N ALA A 111 3.46 15.35 -18.51
CA ALA A 111 2.13 14.84 -18.85
C ALA A 111 2.23 13.46 -19.50
N TYR A 112 1.24 12.61 -19.24
CA TYR A 112 1.00 11.44 -20.05
C TYR A 112 -0.21 11.69 -20.95
N MET A 113 0.05 11.76 -22.25
CA MET A 113 -0.94 12.16 -23.25
C MET A 113 -1.07 11.11 -24.35
N GLY A 114 -2.31 10.84 -24.74
CA GLY A 114 -2.67 9.99 -25.87
C GLY A 114 -3.43 10.80 -26.92
N ALA A 115 -3.71 10.18 -28.06
CA ALA A 115 -4.53 10.78 -29.11
C ALA A 115 -5.51 9.74 -29.66
N ALA A 116 -6.81 10.04 -29.55
CA ALA A 116 -7.89 9.25 -30.13
C ALA A 116 -8.78 10.17 -30.98
N ASP A 117 -9.13 9.74 -32.19
CA ASP A 117 -10.00 10.49 -33.10
C ASP A 117 -9.61 11.98 -33.29
N SER A 118 -8.30 12.24 -33.38
CA SER A 118 -7.71 13.59 -33.46
C SER A 118 -7.96 14.49 -32.24
N LYS A 119 -8.42 13.94 -31.11
CA LYS A 119 -8.52 14.64 -29.83
C LYS A 119 -7.40 14.19 -28.91
N GLY A 120 -6.75 15.16 -28.29
CA GLY A 120 -5.76 14.88 -27.24
C GLY A 120 -6.45 14.38 -25.98
N GLU A 121 -5.92 13.31 -25.41
CA GLU A 121 -6.38 12.74 -24.16
C GLU A 121 -5.32 12.87 -23.08
N LEU A 122 -5.64 13.58 -22.01
CA LEU A 122 -4.80 13.63 -20.82
C LEU A 122 -5.10 12.44 -19.91
N ARG A 123 -4.05 11.71 -19.51
CA ARG A 123 -4.13 10.63 -18.53
C ARG A 123 -3.74 11.11 -17.14
N ALA A 124 -2.59 11.77 -17.04
CA ALA A 124 -2.00 12.23 -15.79
C ALA A 124 -1.04 13.40 -16.00
N LEU A 125 -0.82 14.18 -14.93
CA LEU A 125 0.20 15.21 -14.78
C LEU A 125 1.00 14.89 -13.52
N PHE A 126 2.31 14.70 -13.69
CA PHE A 126 3.25 14.42 -12.63
C PHE A 126 4.25 15.55 -12.47
N GLU A 127 4.73 15.72 -11.25
CA GLU A 127 5.79 16.65 -10.86
C GLU A 127 6.88 15.85 -10.15
N LEU A 128 8.12 16.06 -10.58
CA LEU A 128 9.31 15.41 -10.02
C LEU A 128 10.30 16.50 -9.64
N GLN A 129 11.01 16.31 -8.54
CA GLN A 129 12.18 17.11 -8.25
C GLN A 129 13.41 16.39 -8.81
N ALA A 130 14.16 17.05 -9.69
CA ALA A 130 15.40 16.56 -10.26
C ALA A 130 16.58 17.19 -9.52
N HIS A 131 17.48 16.36 -9.01
CA HIS A 131 18.65 16.74 -8.23
C HIS A 131 19.93 16.40 -8.99
N THR A 132 20.85 17.34 -9.13
CA THR A 132 22.16 17.10 -9.74
C THR A 132 23.29 17.22 -8.74
N GLY A 133 24.18 16.23 -8.75
CA GLY A 133 25.42 16.24 -7.99
C GLY A 133 26.61 16.74 -8.81
N ASN A 134 27.80 16.62 -8.22
CA ASN A 134 29.06 17.03 -8.87
C ASN A 134 29.39 16.24 -10.15
N ASP A 135 28.81 15.04 -10.33
CA ASP A 135 29.00 14.18 -11.48
C ASP A 135 28.09 14.53 -12.68
N ARG A 136 27.26 15.58 -12.53
CA ARG A 136 26.30 16.06 -13.54
C ARG A 136 25.27 15.03 -13.97
N HIS A 137 25.07 13.98 -13.19
CA HIS A 137 23.93 13.09 -13.32
C HIS A 137 22.76 13.63 -12.50
N PHE A 138 21.56 13.24 -12.92
CA PHE A 138 20.33 13.56 -12.21
C PHE A 138 19.78 12.34 -11.49
N THR A 139 19.29 12.59 -10.28
CA THR A 139 18.37 11.70 -9.56
C THR A 139 17.05 12.42 -9.37
N PHE A 140 15.97 11.67 -9.15
CA PHE A 140 14.61 12.18 -9.08
C PHE A 140 13.96 11.77 -7.77
N SER A 141 13.18 12.69 -7.20
CA SER A 141 12.35 12.44 -6.03
C SER A 141 10.94 12.98 -6.23
N SER A 142 10.03 12.54 -5.36
CA SER A 142 8.79 13.27 -5.12
C SER A 142 9.09 14.73 -4.71
N PRO A 143 8.26 15.72 -5.12
CA PRO A 143 8.39 17.12 -4.72
C PRO A 143 7.83 17.40 -3.31
N VAL A 144 7.62 16.36 -2.51
CA VAL A 144 7.05 16.45 -1.16
C VAL A 144 7.73 17.51 -0.28
N SER A 145 9.05 17.63 -0.35
CA SER A 145 9.85 18.59 0.41
C SER A 145 9.52 20.04 0.03
N ILE A 146 9.30 20.31 -1.26
CA ILE A 146 8.93 21.63 -1.79
C ILE A 146 7.56 22.04 -1.23
N PHE A 147 6.58 21.13 -1.29
CA PHE A 147 5.22 21.45 -0.87
C PHE A 147 5.01 21.45 0.64
N THR A 148 5.88 20.79 1.39
CA THR A 148 5.72 20.61 2.84
C THR A 148 6.80 21.28 3.67
N GLY A 149 7.79 21.95 3.06
CA GLY A 149 8.90 22.60 3.77
C GLY A 149 8.47 23.71 4.75
N HIS A 150 7.27 24.26 4.59
CA HIS A 150 6.68 25.25 5.51
C HIS A 150 5.70 24.64 6.52
N TRP A 151 5.50 23.32 6.51
CA TRP A 151 4.61 22.63 7.43
C TRP A 151 5.25 22.50 8.80
N LYS A 152 4.40 22.40 9.83
CA LYS A 152 4.82 22.09 11.20
C LYS A 152 5.13 20.60 11.31
N THR A 153 6.05 20.28 12.21
CA THR A 153 6.44 18.90 12.52
C THR A 153 6.14 18.57 13.97
N PHE A 154 5.58 17.39 14.22
CA PHE A 154 5.41 16.82 15.55
C PHE A 154 5.99 15.40 15.56
N HIS A 155 6.75 15.07 16.60
CA HIS A 155 7.43 13.79 16.72
C HIS A 155 6.81 12.96 17.83
N THR A 156 6.50 11.71 17.50
CA THR A 156 6.33 10.62 18.46
C THR A 156 7.52 9.66 18.30
N PRO A 157 7.71 8.67 19.20
CA PRO A 157 8.81 7.72 19.10
C PRO A 157 8.95 7.02 17.73
N HIS A 158 7.83 6.73 17.05
CA HIS A 158 7.83 5.99 15.78
C HIS A 158 7.42 6.84 14.57
N VAL A 159 6.79 7.99 14.78
CA VAL A 159 6.13 8.76 13.71
C VAL A 159 6.56 10.23 13.70
N VAL A 160 6.91 10.71 12.51
CA VAL A 160 7.11 12.12 12.17
C VAL A 160 5.87 12.62 11.46
N TRP A 161 5.07 13.41 12.18
CA TRP A 161 3.84 14.02 11.67
C TRP A 161 4.15 15.38 11.07
N ARG A 162 3.78 15.59 9.81
CA ARG A 162 3.88 16.87 9.11
C ARG A 162 2.48 17.38 8.79
N TYR A 163 2.19 18.61 9.19
CA TYR A 163 0.85 19.21 9.08
C TYR A 163 0.93 20.73 8.94
N LYS A 164 -0.06 21.35 8.28
CA LYS A 164 -0.07 22.81 8.07
C LYS A 164 -0.42 23.59 9.32
N GLU A 165 -1.62 23.34 9.84
CA GLU A 165 -2.23 24.22 10.85
C GLU A 165 -2.44 23.48 12.17
N HIS A 166 -3.23 22.42 12.13
CA HIS A 166 -3.69 21.67 13.30
C HIS A 166 -3.36 20.19 13.16
N LEU A 167 -2.96 19.59 14.28
CA LEU A 167 -2.82 18.16 14.50
C LEU A 167 -3.35 17.87 15.90
N ASP A 168 -4.23 16.88 16.04
CA ASP A 168 -4.58 16.36 17.35
C ASP A 168 -3.40 15.54 17.90
N THR A 169 -2.56 16.20 18.70
CA THR A 169 -1.36 15.57 19.27
C THR A 169 -1.67 14.48 20.31
N THR A 170 -2.90 14.44 20.85
CA THR A 170 -3.32 13.36 21.76
C THR A 170 -3.58 12.11 20.94
N LEU A 171 -4.41 12.22 19.90
CA LEU A 171 -4.66 11.10 18.97
C LEU A 171 -3.38 10.63 18.28
N ALA A 172 -2.46 11.53 17.92
CA ALA A 172 -1.18 11.15 17.34
C ALA A 172 -0.33 10.29 18.28
N LYS A 173 -0.36 10.59 19.59
CA LYS A 173 0.33 9.79 20.62
C LYS A 173 -0.37 8.46 20.84
N ASP A 174 -1.69 8.44 20.83
CA ASP A 174 -2.46 7.19 20.98
C ASP A 174 -2.18 6.26 19.80
N TYR A 175 -2.17 6.78 18.57
CA TYR A 175 -1.79 6.04 17.37
C TYR A 175 -0.39 5.41 17.51
N ASP A 176 0.60 6.19 17.97
CA ASP A 176 1.96 5.70 18.18
C ASP A 176 2.04 4.56 19.22
N GLN A 177 1.23 4.63 20.28
CA GLN A 177 1.15 3.55 21.28
C GLN A 177 0.57 2.26 20.71
N TYR A 178 -0.46 2.34 19.87
CA TYR A 178 -1.00 1.17 19.18
C TYR A 178 -0.01 0.59 18.18
N LEU A 179 0.66 1.45 17.42
CA LEU A 179 1.71 1.06 16.50
C LEU A 179 2.86 0.34 17.23
N ASP A 180 3.31 0.86 18.37
CA ASP A 180 4.32 0.21 19.22
C ASP A 180 3.84 -1.17 19.70
N ALA A 181 2.58 -1.27 20.15
CA ALA A 181 2.01 -2.54 20.59
C ALA A 181 1.98 -3.58 19.45
N TYR A 182 1.63 -3.17 18.23
CA TYR A 182 1.63 -4.04 17.05
C TYR A 182 3.05 -4.43 16.63
N ASN A 183 3.98 -3.48 16.59
CA ASN A 183 5.38 -3.74 16.27
C ASN A 183 6.00 -4.75 17.25
N ARG A 184 5.77 -4.57 18.56
CA ARG A 184 6.23 -5.52 19.59
C ARG A 184 5.61 -6.91 19.40
N LYS A 185 4.31 -6.97 19.10
CA LYS A 185 3.61 -8.25 18.85
C LYS A 185 4.16 -8.98 17.62
N LEU A 186 4.48 -8.24 16.56
CA LEU A 186 5.02 -8.75 15.30
C LEU A 186 6.55 -8.91 15.30
N ASP A 187 7.22 -8.60 16.41
CA ASP A 187 8.68 -8.58 16.52
C ASP A 187 9.31 -7.79 15.36
N MET A 188 8.81 -6.58 15.16
CA MET A 188 9.27 -5.65 14.14
C MET A 188 10.15 -4.59 14.78
N ALA A 189 11.25 -4.25 14.09
CA ALA A 189 12.00 -3.06 14.45
C ALA A 189 11.12 -1.83 14.27
N THR A 190 11.31 -0.84 15.16
CA THR A 190 10.72 0.49 15.02
C THR A 190 11.11 1.06 13.66
N SER A 191 10.10 1.31 12.84
CA SER A 191 10.25 2.05 11.58
C SER A 191 10.16 3.53 11.81
N ASN A 192 10.89 4.30 11.00
CA ASN A 192 10.68 5.72 10.85
C ASN A 192 9.46 5.95 9.94
N ILE A 193 8.31 6.32 10.49
CA ILE A 193 7.10 6.60 9.69
C ILE A 193 6.94 8.10 9.51
N HIS A 194 6.80 8.54 8.28
CA HIS A 194 6.52 9.93 7.93
C HIS A 194 5.06 10.05 7.50
N ILE A 195 4.26 10.82 8.23
CA ILE A 195 2.86 11.06 7.89
C ILE A 195 2.68 12.51 7.46
N TYR A 196 2.13 12.72 6.27
CA TYR A 196 1.81 14.03 5.71
C TYR A 196 0.29 14.25 5.75
N CYS A 197 -0.15 15.07 6.71
CA CYS A 197 -1.55 15.36 7.02
C CYS A 197 -2.13 16.43 6.08
N CYS A 198 -2.72 15.98 4.96
CA CYS A 198 -3.33 16.81 3.94
C CYS A 198 -4.81 17.08 4.25
N ASN A 199 -5.38 18.17 3.73
CA ASN A 199 -6.78 18.53 4.01
C ASN A 199 -7.82 17.82 3.12
N ASN A 200 -7.40 17.33 1.95
CA ASN A 200 -8.26 16.65 0.97
C ASN A 200 -7.41 15.86 -0.04
N ALA A 201 -8.06 15.06 -0.89
CA ALA A 201 -7.37 14.24 -1.87
C ALA A 201 -6.52 15.04 -2.87
N ALA A 202 -6.99 16.20 -3.32
CA ALA A 202 -6.25 17.02 -4.28
C ALA A 202 -4.93 17.55 -3.69
N GLU A 203 -4.93 17.90 -2.41
CA GLU A 203 -3.70 18.27 -1.70
C GLU A 203 -2.76 17.08 -1.52
N ALA A 204 -3.28 15.92 -1.10
CA ALA A 204 -2.47 14.71 -0.93
C ALA A 204 -1.78 14.30 -2.25
N LEU A 205 -2.54 14.29 -3.35
CA LEU A 205 -2.00 14.02 -4.68
C LEU A 205 -0.94 15.04 -5.07
N ARG A 206 -1.21 16.35 -4.88
CA ARG A 206 -0.25 17.40 -5.19
C ARG A 206 1.05 17.27 -4.39
N VAL A 207 0.96 17.03 -3.09
CA VAL A 207 2.12 16.85 -2.19
C VAL A 207 3.00 15.70 -2.66
N MET A 208 2.39 14.60 -3.12
CA MET A 208 3.12 13.45 -3.67
C MET A 208 3.77 13.74 -5.04
N GLY A 209 3.29 14.74 -5.79
CA GLY A 209 3.73 15.04 -7.16
C GLY A 209 2.74 14.61 -8.24
N VAL A 210 1.47 14.39 -7.90
CA VAL A 210 0.38 14.14 -8.86
C VAL A 210 -0.52 15.36 -8.92
N SER A 211 -0.31 16.20 -9.93
CA SER A 211 -1.15 17.40 -10.17
C SER A 211 -2.50 17.02 -10.78
N TYR A 212 -2.56 15.91 -11.51
CA TYR A 212 -3.80 15.33 -12.05
C TYR A 212 -3.61 13.86 -12.37
N LYS A 213 -4.62 13.02 -12.10
CA LYS A 213 -4.73 11.67 -12.66
C LYS A 213 -6.20 11.36 -12.85
N ARG A 214 -6.57 10.85 -14.04
CA ARG A 214 -7.97 10.56 -14.39
C ARG A 214 -8.64 9.64 -13.35
N ASP A 215 -7.89 8.69 -12.78
CA ASP A 215 -8.40 7.69 -11.83
C ASP A 215 -8.90 8.30 -10.50
N TYR A 216 -8.37 9.46 -10.12
CA TYR A 216 -8.75 10.14 -8.87
C TYR A 216 -9.72 11.30 -9.08
N ALA A 217 -10.23 11.48 -10.30
CA ALA A 217 -11.12 12.58 -10.61
C ALA A 217 -12.39 12.54 -9.74
N GLY A 218 -12.59 13.57 -8.91
CA GLY A 218 -13.74 13.68 -8.00
C GLY A 218 -13.61 12.90 -6.69
N MET A 219 -12.47 12.26 -6.43
CA MET A 219 -12.25 11.55 -5.16
C MET A 219 -12.12 12.57 -4.01
N PRO A 220 -12.88 12.41 -2.90
CA PRO A 220 -12.88 13.40 -1.81
C PRO A 220 -11.71 13.22 -0.83
N SER A 221 -11.27 11.97 -0.65
CA SER A 221 -10.19 11.60 0.26
C SER A 221 -9.33 10.51 -0.38
N ILE A 222 -8.05 10.50 -0.05
CA ILE A 222 -7.09 9.48 -0.44
C ILE A 222 -6.07 9.28 0.68
N SER A 223 -5.48 8.10 0.70
CA SER A 223 -4.41 7.70 1.59
C SER A 223 -3.44 6.84 0.78
N LEU A 224 -2.18 7.27 0.71
CA LEU A 224 -1.13 6.67 -0.13
C LEU A 224 0.02 6.29 0.79
N THR A 225 0.55 5.08 0.63
CA THR A 225 1.55 4.53 1.55
C THR A 225 2.58 3.71 0.80
N SER A 226 3.84 4.02 1.05
CA SER A 226 4.99 3.32 0.49
C SER A 226 6.10 3.19 1.53
N GLY A 227 7.13 2.40 1.22
CA GLY A 227 8.31 2.32 2.07
C GLY A 227 9.50 1.68 1.39
N ASP A 228 10.69 2.02 1.86
CA ASP A 228 11.98 1.54 1.34
C ASP A 228 12.60 0.43 2.21
N GLY A 229 11.81 -0.12 3.14
CA GLY A 229 12.22 -1.11 4.13
C GLY A 229 12.69 -0.52 5.47
N ASN A 230 13.18 0.72 5.48
CA ASN A 230 13.62 1.43 6.70
C ASN A 230 12.64 2.53 7.09
N THR A 231 12.12 3.24 6.09
CA THR A 231 11.20 4.38 6.22
C THR A 231 9.89 4.03 5.54
N MET A 232 8.78 4.38 6.18
CA MET A 232 7.46 4.40 5.54
C MET A 232 7.06 5.86 5.34
N ALA A 233 6.51 6.18 4.19
CA ALA A 233 5.80 7.42 3.95
C ALA A 233 4.31 7.14 3.84
N MET A 234 3.50 8.01 4.43
CA MET A 234 2.05 8.03 4.26
C MET A 234 1.61 9.45 3.94
N ILE A 235 1.09 9.66 2.73
CA ILE A 235 0.53 10.94 2.29
C ILE A 235 -0.98 10.78 2.28
N THR A 236 -1.66 11.43 3.22
CA THR A 236 -3.08 11.14 3.48
C THR A 236 -3.89 12.38 3.77
N SER A 237 -5.13 12.37 3.28
CA SER A 237 -6.15 13.36 3.61
C SER A 237 -6.99 13.02 4.84
N GLU A 238 -6.80 11.82 5.40
CA GLU A 238 -7.60 11.31 6.53
C GLU A 238 -7.16 11.94 7.85
N PHE A 239 -5.87 12.29 7.96
CA PHE A 239 -5.25 12.81 9.18
C PHE A 239 -5.02 14.33 9.17
N GLY A 240 -5.59 15.06 8.20
CA GLY A 240 -5.55 16.53 8.15
C GLY A 240 -6.50 17.19 9.15
N ASN A 241 -7.14 18.29 8.74
CA ASN A 241 -8.12 19.03 9.56
C ASN A 241 -9.35 18.21 10.03
N ARG A 242 -9.47 16.94 9.63
CA ARG A 242 -10.53 16.01 10.01
C ARG A 242 -10.02 14.82 10.84
N PHE A 243 -8.80 14.88 11.37
CA PHE A 243 -8.24 13.80 12.18
C PHE A 243 -9.00 13.64 13.50
N GLY A 244 -10.06 12.84 13.47
CA GLY A 244 -10.90 12.56 14.64
C GLY A 244 -10.79 11.11 15.13
N ALA A 245 -10.26 10.21 14.31
CA ALA A 245 -10.00 8.81 14.63
C ALA A 245 -9.01 8.20 13.62
N PHE A 246 -8.39 7.08 13.99
CA PHE A 246 -7.62 6.22 13.10
C PHE A 246 -8.22 4.81 13.11
N ASP A 247 -8.12 4.12 11.99
CA ASP A 247 -8.57 2.74 11.90
C ASP A 247 -7.49 1.78 12.39
N LEU A 248 -7.66 1.28 13.62
CA LEU A 248 -6.76 0.31 14.22
C LEU A 248 -6.82 -1.07 13.55
N HIS A 249 -7.91 -1.38 12.85
CA HIS A 249 -8.07 -2.58 12.04
C HIS A 249 -7.11 -2.53 10.85
N ASP A 250 -7.17 -1.46 10.06
CA ASP A 250 -6.29 -1.30 8.89
C ASP A 250 -4.84 -1.03 9.29
N THR A 251 -4.61 -0.39 10.43
CA THR A 251 -3.26 -0.23 11.00
C THR A 251 -2.62 -1.59 11.30
N TRP A 252 -3.39 -2.58 11.77
CA TRP A 252 -2.89 -3.95 11.95
C TRP A 252 -2.43 -4.56 10.63
N HIS A 253 -3.27 -4.49 9.59
CA HIS A 253 -2.93 -5.01 8.26
C HIS A 253 -1.65 -4.35 7.71
N GLY A 254 -1.53 -3.03 7.83
CA GLY A 254 -0.33 -2.29 7.41
C GLY A 254 0.94 -2.75 8.13
N CYS A 255 0.86 -3.04 9.44
CA CYS A 255 1.98 -3.60 10.20
C CYS A 255 2.31 -5.03 9.76
N LEU A 256 1.29 -5.89 9.61
CA LEU A 256 1.50 -7.29 9.21
C LEU A 256 2.15 -7.40 7.83
N TYR A 257 1.70 -6.60 6.85
CA TYR A 257 2.20 -6.68 5.48
C TYR A 257 3.63 -6.18 5.32
N ARG A 258 4.13 -5.42 6.30
CA ARG A 258 5.56 -5.11 6.43
C ARG A 258 6.38 -6.25 7.03
N LYS A 259 5.79 -7.03 7.93
CA LYS A 259 6.45 -8.22 8.49
C LYS A 259 6.53 -9.34 7.46
N MET A 260 5.53 -9.46 6.59
CA MET A 260 5.46 -10.54 5.61
C MET A 260 4.63 -10.18 4.37
N PRO A 261 4.98 -10.71 3.18
CA PRO A 261 4.22 -10.43 1.97
C PRO A 261 2.77 -10.89 2.07
N PHE A 262 1.83 -10.06 1.59
CA PHE A 262 0.40 -10.38 1.55
C PHE A 262 0.10 -11.75 0.92
N ALA A 263 0.85 -12.14 -0.11
CA ALA A 263 0.71 -13.44 -0.77
C ALA A 263 0.97 -14.66 0.13
N GLN A 264 1.59 -14.47 1.31
CA GLN A 264 1.85 -15.50 2.31
C GLN A 264 0.86 -15.46 3.48
N VAL A 265 -0.05 -14.49 3.50
CA VAL A 265 -0.97 -14.26 4.63
C VAL A 265 -2.26 -15.05 4.44
N ASN A 266 -2.64 -15.79 5.47
CA ASN A 266 -3.96 -16.38 5.62
C ASN A 266 -4.94 -15.28 6.05
N ARG A 267 -5.73 -14.80 5.09
CA ARG A 267 -6.63 -13.65 5.29
C ARG A 267 -7.64 -13.85 6.44
N PRO A 268 -8.36 -14.97 6.56
CA PRO A 268 -9.25 -15.17 7.72
C PRO A 268 -8.57 -15.03 9.08
N VAL A 269 -7.31 -15.48 9.21
CA VAL A 269 -6.54 -15.36 10.45
C VAL A 269 -6.07 -13.91 10.67
N ASP A 270 -5.65 -13.22 9.60
CA ASP A 270 -5.28 -11.80 9.61
C ASP A 270 -6.46 -10.91 10.06
N GLU A 271 -7.62 -11.07 9.43
CA GLU A 271 -8.86 -10.36 9.79
C GLU A 271 -9.30 -10.67 11.23
N GLY A 272 -9.11 -11.92 11.68
CA GLY A 272 -9.31 -12.30 13.08
C GLY A 272 -8.38 -11.58 14.05
N CYS A 273 -7.11 -11.38 13.69
CA CYS A 273 -6.18 -10.57 14.48
C CYS A 273 -6.59 -9.09 14.46
N ALA A 274 -6.97 -8.56 13.29
CA ALA A 274 -7.43 -7.18 13.14
C ALA A 274 -8.67 -6.90 14.00
N TYR A 275 -9.66 -7.81 14.03
CA TYR A 275 -10.81 -7.72 14.92
C TYR A 275 -10.41 -7.71 16.38
N LEU A 276 -9.54 -8.63 16.77
CA LEU A 276 -9.14 -8.82 18.16
C LEU A 276 -8.37 -7.61 18.72
N TYR A 277 -7.47 -7.04 17.93
CA TYR A 277 -6.57 -5.99 18.41
C TYR A 277 -7.00 -4.57 18.02
N GLY A 278 -7.68 -4.41 16.89
CA GLY A 278 -8.09 -3.12 16.35
C GLY A 278 -9.60 -2.91 16.24
N GLY A 279 -10.41 -3.95 16.43
CA GLY A 279 -11.85 -3.87 16.18
C GLY A 279 -12.17 -3.86 14.68
N SER A 280 -13.30 -3.28 14.30
CA SER A 280 -13.69 -3.07 12.90
C SER A 280 -14.81 -2.03 12.80
N TRP A 281 -14.77 -1.12 11.84
CA TRP A 281 -15.80 -0.08 11.64
C TRP A 281 -16.08 0.78 12.88
N GLY A 282 -15.06 1.02 13.71
CA GLY A 282 -15.20 1.74 14.99
C GLY A 282 -15.86 0.93 16.11
N ILE A 283 -16.08 -0.37 15.90
CA ILE A 283 -16.67 -1.29 16.88
C ILE A 283 -15.52 -2.07 17.55
N SER A 284 -15.48 -2.04 18.89
CA SER A 284 -14.45 -2.75 19.65
C SER A 284 -14.59 -4.27 19.55
N TRP A 285 -13.54 -5.03 19.83
CA TRP A 285 -13.63 -6.50 19.92
C TRP A 285 -14.74 -6.97 20.87
N VAL A 286 -14.89 -6.30 22.02
CA VAL A 286 -15.91 -6.62 23.02
C VAL A 286 -17.30 -6.52 22.42
N ASP A 287 -17.58 -5.43 21.71
CA ASP A 287 -18.88 -5.18 21.09
C ASP A 287 -19.12 -6.09 19.89
N ILE A 288 -18.09 -6.34 19.07
CA ILE A 288 -18.15 -7.33 17.97
C ILE A 288 -18.53 -8.69 18.52
N TYR A 289 -17.87 -9.14 19.59
CA TYR A 289 -18.15 -10.43 20.21
C TYR A 289 -19.55 -10.48 20.81
N GLN A 290 -19.99 -9.42 21.51
CA GLN A 290 -21.34 -9.37 22.08
C GLN A 290 -22.42 -9.45 20.99
N LEU A 291 -22.22 -8.75 19.87
CA LEU A 291 -23.12 -8.82 18.72
C LEU A 291 -23.09 -10.21 18.08
N PHE A 292 -21.91 -10.78 17.86
CA PHE A 292 -21.75 -12.16 17.40
C PHE A 292 -22.47 -13.15 18.31
N TYR A 293 -22.37 -12.96 19.63
CA TYR A 293 -23.04 -13.85 20.57
C TYR A 293 -24.56 -13.74 20.48
N LYS A 294 -25.07 -12.51 20.40
CA LYS A 294 -26.50 -12.27 20.25
C LYS A 294 -27.07 -12.84 18.95
N GLU A 295 -26.40 -12.59 17.83
CA GLU A 295 -26.94 -12.87 16.50
C GLU A 295 -26.59 -14.27 15.99
N VAL A 296 -25.52 -14.90 16.49
CA VAL A 296 -25.04 -16.22 16.05
C VAL A 296 -24.95 -17.18 17.22
N ALA A 297 -24.07 -16.92 18.18
CA ALA A 297 -23.65 -17.94 19.14
C ALA A 297 -24.69 -18.34 20.20
N GLY A 298 -25.58 -17.42 20.54
CA GLY A 298 -26.65 -17.62 21.51
C GLY A 298 -27.81 -18.48 20.98
N LYS A 299 -27.78 -18.83 19.68
CA LYS A 299 -28.74 -19.76 19.07
C LYS A 299 -28.44 -21.19 19.51
N LYS A 300 -29.45 -22.05 19.60
CA LYS A 300 -29.27 -23.45 19.99
C LYS A 300 -28.64 -24.27 18.85
N ASN A 301 -27.75 -25.20 19.21
CA ASN A 301 -27.16 -26.21 18.30
C ASN A 301 -26.40 -25.63 17.09
N VAL A 302 -25.61 -24.56 17.29
CA VAL A 302 -24.80 -23.97 16.22
C VAL A 302 -23.77 -24.97 15.69
N ASN A 303 -23.74 -25.16 14.37
CA ASN A 303 -22.67 -25.88 13.68
C ASN A 303 -21.58 -24.88 13.27
N TRP A 304 -20.61 -24.68 14.16
CA TRP A 304 -19.45 -23.81 13.97
C TRP A 304 -18.65 -24.07 12.71
N PHE A 305 -18.54 -25.33 12.26
CA PHE A 305 -17.79 -25.63 11.03
C PHE A 305 -18.52 -25.09 9.79
N GLU A 306 -19.84 -25.27 9.72
CA GLU A 306 -20.65 -24.68 8.63
C GLU A 306 -20.64 -23.15 8.69
N GLN A 307 -20.77 -22.57 9.89
CA GLN A 307 -20.71 -21.12 10.08
C GLN A 307 -19.34 -20.53 9.68
N TYR A 308 -18.26 -21.28 9.92
CA TYR A 308 -16.91 -20.91 9.50
C TYR A 308 -16.76 -20.90 7.98
N GLU A 309 -17.31 -21.90 7.29
CA GLU A 309 -17.22 -22.02 5.82
C GLU A 309 -18.14 -21.03 5.09
N ALA A 310 -19.29 -20.67 5.68
CA ALA A 310 -20.27 -19.78 5.05
C ALA A 310 -19.77 -18.33 4.87
N MET A 311 -18.86 -17.85 5.74
CA MET A 311 -18.38 -16.47 5.75
C MET A 311 -19.52 -15.42 5.80
N ASP A 312 -20.59 -15.74 6.52
CA ASP A 312 -21.77 -14.88 6.61
C ASP A 312 -21.48 -13.59 7.39
N ASN A 313 -22.06 -12.48 6.91
CA ASN A 313 -22.13 -11.23 7.66
C ASN A 313 -23.26 -11.30 8.69
N PHE A 314 -22.95 -11.09 9.97
CA PHE A 314 -23.92 -11.09 11.06
C PHE A 314 -24.33 -9.69 11.52
N SER A 315 -23.79 -8.61 10.92
CA SER A 315 -24.33 -7.26 11.18
C SER A 315 -25.67 -7.05 10.47
N ALA A 316 -26.59 -6.36 11.16
CA ALA A 316 -27.82 -5.87 10.54
C ALA A 316 -27.56 -4.75 9.53
N ASN A 317 -26.44 -4.05 9.65
CA ASN A 317 -25.99 -3.03 8.70
C ASN A 317 -25.07 -3.68 7.66
N ALA A 318 -25.55 -3.83 6.42
CA ALA A 318 -24.79 -4.47 5.36
C ALA A 318 -23.45 -3.76 5.01
N LYS A 319 -23.25 -2.50 5.44
CA LYS A 319 -21.98 -1.79 5.27
C LYS A 319 -20.91 -2.26 6.26
N GLU A 320 -21.32 -2.66 7.45
CA GLU A 320 -20.43 -3.27 8.44
C GLU A 320 -20.24 -4.74 8.05
N LYS A 321 -19.04 -5.08 7.61
CA LYS A 321 -18.73 -6.46 7.21
C LYS A 321 -18.23 -7.24 8.42
N LEU A 322 -19.14 -7.56 9.35
CA LEU A 322 -18.83 -8.37 10.53
C LEU A 322 -19.02 -9.85 10.22
N ILE A 323 -17.91 -10.57 9.97
CA ILE A 323 -17.94 -11.93 9.42
C ILE A 323 -17.68 -12.99 10.51
N THR A 324 -18.52 -14.02 10.56
CA THR A 324 -18.42 -15.10 11.56
C THR A 324 -17.05 -15.80 11.56
N THR A 325 -16.51 -16.08 10.37
CA THR A 325 -15.19 -16.71 10.20
C THR A 325 -14.07 -15.92 10.86
N TYR A 326 -14.15 -14.59 10.87
CA TYR A 326 -13.13 -13.73 11.46
C TYR A 326 -13.21 -13.73 12.98
N VAL A 327 -14.43 -13.75 13.54
CA VAL A 327 -14.64 -13.93 15.00
C VAL A 327 -14.12 -15.29 15.47
N ILE A 328 -14.39 -16.37 14.73
CA ILE A 328 -13.87 -17.70 15.06
C ILE A 328 -12.32 -17.70 15.04
N ASN A 329 -11.71 -17.08 14.03
CA ASN A 329 -10.25 -16.96 13.98
C ASN A 329 -9.69 -16.09 15.13
N ALA A 330 -10.36 -15.00 15.50
CA ALA A 330 -9.97 -14.18 16.66
C ALA A 330 -9.93 -15.02 17.96
N LEU A 331 -10.95 -15.86 18.18
CA LEU A 331 -10.99 -16.77 19.33
C LEU A 331 -9.86 -17.82 19.30
N ILE A 332 -9.56 -18.37 18.12
CA ILE A 332 -8.44 -19.30 17.93
C ILE A 332 -7.10 -18.59 18.20
N VAL A 333 -6.93 -17.36 17.71
CA VAL A 333 -5.76 -16.52 17.94
C VAL A 333 -5.58 -16.25 19.44
N GLN A 334 -6.64 -15.88 20.17
CA GLN A 334 -6.58 -15.70 21.62
C GLN A 334 -6.11 -16.96 22.35
N LYS A 335 -6.67 -18.13 22.00
CA LYS A 335 -6.24 -19.42 22.57
C LYS A 335 -4.76 -19.66 22.30
N LEU A 336 -4.37 -19.55 21.03
CA LEU A 336 -3.05 -19.92 20.56
C LEU A 336 -1.97 -19.00 21.14
N GLU A 337 -2.22 -17.69 21.16
CA GLU A 337 -1.33 -16.72 21.79
C GLU A 337 -1.19 -16.98 23.29
N LYS A 338 -2.29 -17.25 23.99
CA LYS A 338 -2.26 -17.54 25.43
C LYS A 338 -1.46 -18.79 25.77
N GLU A 339 -1.55 -19.83 24.94
CA GLU A 339 -0.93 -21.14 25.21
C GLU A 339 0.52 -21.24 24.70
N LYS A 340 0.84 -20.56 23.60
CA LYS A 340 2.08 -20.76 22.85
C LYS A 340 2.79 -19.48 22.43
N GLY A 341 2.22 -18.31 22.75
CA GLY A 341 2.74 -17.00 22.34
C GLY A 341 2.43 -16.66 20.87
N PHE A 342 2.71 -15.41 20.50
CA PHE A 342 2.32 -14.88 19.19
C PHE A 342 3.09 -15.53 18.01
N GLN A 343 4.26 -16.13 18.25
CA GLN A 343 4.98 -16.86 17.19
C GLN A 343 4.20 -18.06 16.66
N ALA A 344 3.37 -18.70 17.49
CA ALA A 344 2.48 -19.75 17.03
C ALA A 344 1.33 -19.18 16.16
N VAL A 345 0.86 -17.97 16.46
CA VAL A 345 -0.10 -17.25 15.61
C VAL A 345 0.53 -16.90 14.27
N MET A 346 1.81 -16.49 14.24
CA MET A 346 2.55 -16.26 13.00
C MET A 346 2.69 -17.52 12.14
N GLU A 347 2.75 -18.71 12.73
CA GLU A 347 2.71 -19.97 11.97
C GLU A 347 1.32 -20.19 11.35
N LEU A 348 0.24 -19.92 12.08
CA LEU A 348 -1.12 -20.02 11.56
C LEU A 348 -1.40 -18.97 10.47
N LEU A 349 -0.90 -17.75 10.62
CA LEU A 349 -0.97 -16.70 9.60
C LEU A 349 -0.30 -17.11 8.28
N ARG A 350 0.68 -18.03 8.30
CA ARG A 350 1.36 -18.55 7.09
C ARG A 350 0.69 -19.77 6.49
N SER A 351 -0.37 -20.30 7.09
CA SER A 351 -0.81 -21.68 6.82
C SER A 351 -1.34 -21.87 5.40
N THR A 352 -1.95 -20.86 4.76
CA THR A 352 -2.37 -20.90 3.34
C THR A 352 -2.87 -19.54 2.85
N PRO A 353 -2.55 -19.11 1.61
CA PRO A 353 -3.21 -17.95 0.97
C PRO A 353 -4.67 -18.24 0.61
N MET A 354 -5.50 -17.19 0.53
CA MET A 354 -6.97 -17.17 0.41
C MET A 354 -7.63 -17.94 -0.77
N LYS A 355 -6.88 -18.70 -1.58
CA LYS A 355 -7.38 -19.34 -2.82
C LYS A 355 -7.22 -20.86 -2.90
N GLN A 356 -6.85 -21.50 -1.78
CA GLN A 356 -6.69 -22.96 -1.73
C GLN A 356 -7.72 -23.60 -0.81
N ASP A 357 -7.84 -24.92 -0.90
CA ASP A 357 -8.67 -25.69 0.02
C ASP A 357 -8.27 -25.40 1.48
N GLN A 358 -9.21 -25.61 2.41
CA GLN A 358 -8.95 -25.40 3.84
C GLN A 358 -8.03 -26.48 4.43
N THR A 359 -7.45 -27.39 3.63
CA THR A 359 -6.69 -28.55 4.12
C THR A 359 -5.42 -28.08 4.83
N ALA A 360 -4.66 -27.16 4.22
CA ALA A 360 -3.43 -26.66 4.81
C ALA A 360 -3.67 -25.80 6.07
N TYR A 361 -4.76 -25.02 6.10
CA TYR A 361 -5.23 -24.33 7.30
C TYR A 361 -5.60 -25.32 8.41
N LEU A 362 -6.46 -26.30 8.14
CA LEU A 362 -6.90 -27.29 9.14
C LEU A 362 -5.74 -28.16 9.65
N ALA A 363 -4.79 -28.51 8.79
CA ALA A 363 -3.58 -29.24 9.20
C ALA A 363 -2.72 -28.39 10.16
N SER A 364 -2.55 -27.10 9.86
CA SER A 364 -1.82 -26.18 10.73
C SER A 364 -2.55 -25.96 12.04
N LEU A 365 -3.87 -25.79 12.00
CA LEU A 365 -4.73 -25.65 13.17
C LEU A 365 -4.65 -26.90 14.07
N GLU A 366 -4.69 -28.11 13.49
CA GLU A 366 -4.58 -29.36 14.24
C GLU A 366 -3.21 -29.50 14.89
N LYS A 367 -2.13 -29.21 14.15
CA LYS A 367 -0.77 -29.19 14.69
C LYS A 367 -0.62 -28.20 15.86
N LEU A 368 -1.19 -27.01 15.71
CA LEU A 368 -1.00 -25.91 16.66
C LEU A 368 -1.94 -25.97 17.86
N THR A 369 -3.13 -26.53 17.73
CA THR A 369 -4.18 -26.46 18.77
C THR A 369 -4.84 -27.80 19.09
N GLY A 370 -4.64 -28.83 18.25
CA GLY A 370 -5.40 -30.07 18.29
C GLY A 370 -6.82 -29.96 17.74
N ILE A 371 -7.22 -28.78 17.24
CA ILE A 371 -8.53 -28.58 16.60
C ILE A 371 -8.44 -29.06 15.14
N ASN A 372 -9.33 -29.98 14.78
CA ASN A 372 -9.44 -30.56 13.44
C ASN A 372 -10.92 -30.64 13.04
N LYS A 373 -11.20 -31.05 11.81
CA LYS A 373 -12.58 -31.11 11.29
C LYS A 373 -13.54 -31.95 12.16
N LYS A 374 -13.04 -32.99 12.84
CA LYS A 374 -13.88 -33.90 13.66
C LYS A 374 -14.30 -33.29 14.99
N ASN A 375 -13.44 -32.48 15.60
CA ASN A 375 -13.71 -31.86 16.90
C ASN A 375 -14.01 -30.35 16.82
N PHE A 376 -13.97 -29.75 15.63
CA PHE A 376 -14.13 -28.31 15.39
C PHE A 376 -15.31 -27.72 16.15
N ASN A 377 -16.50 -28.31 15.98
CA ASN A 377 -17.71 -27.84 16.66
C ASN A 377 -17.59 -27.84 18.18
N LYS A 378 -17.01 -28.89 18.75
CA LYS A 378 -16.84 -29.00 20.20
C LYS A 378 -15.83 -27.97 20.70
N GLU A 379 -14.68 -27.85 20.04
CA GLU A 379 -13.60 -26.99 20.52
C GLU A 379 -13.91 -25.51 20.30
N ILE A 380 -14.48 -25.11 19.17
CA ILE A 380 -14.91 -23.72 18.95
C ILE A 380 -16.04 -23.34 19.92
N GLY A 381 -17.01 -24.23 20.17
CA GLY A 381 -18.06 -23.98 21.16
C GLY A 381 -17.51 -23.69 22.57
N LYS A 382 -16.43 -24.37 22.97
CA LYS A 382 -15.74 -24.07 24.23
C LYS A 382 -15.10 -22.68 24.22
N LEU A 383 -14.48 -22.27 23.11
CA LEU A 383 -13.86 -20.95 22.99
C LEU A 383 -14.89 -19.83 23.06
N VAL A 384 -16.02 -20.03 22.38
CA VAL A 384 -17.16 -19.12 22.44
C VAL A 384 -17.61 -18.96 23.89
N GLU A 385 -17.95 -20.04 24.60
CA GLU A 385 -18.43 -19.90 25.99
C GLU A 385 -17.36 -19.37 26.95
N ALA A 386 -16.08 -19.68 26.73
CA ALA A 386 -14.98 -19.13 27.52
C ALA A 386 -14.85 -17.61 27.35
N GLU A 387 -14.99 -17.10 26.11
CA GLU A 387 -14.93 -15.66 25.85
C GLU A 387 -16.12 -14.92 26.44
N LYS A 388 -17.33 -15.51 26.38
CA LYS A 388 -18.52 -14.98 27.05
C LYS A 388 -18.27 -14.80 28.55
N GLN A 389 -17.72 -15.81 29.20
CA GLN A 389 -17.40 -15.76 30.64
C GLN A 389 -16.32 -14.72 30.96
N ARG A 390 -15.38 -14.48 30.04
CA ARG A 390 -14.32 -13.48 30.23
C ARG A 390 -14.84 -12.04 30.16
N LEU A 391 -15.91 -11.80 29.39
CA LEU A 391 -16.49 -10.48 29.14
C LEU A 391 -17.67 -10.12 30.07
N GLN A 392 -18.10 -11.06 30.91
CA GLN A 392 -19.04 -10.84 32.01
C GLN A 392 -18.28 -10.50 33.30
#